data_AF-A0A1S3RQW6-F1
#
_entry.id   AF-A0A1S3RQW6-F1
#
_cell.length_a   1.000
_cell.length_b   1.000
_cell.length_c   1.000
_cell.angle_alpha   90.00
_cell.angle_beta   90.00
_cell.angle_gamma   90.00
#
_symmetry.space_group_name_H-M   'P 1'
#
loop_
_entity.id
_entity.type
_entity.pdbx_description
1 polymer ?
#
loop_
_entity_poly.entity_id
_entity_poly.type
_entity_poly.pdbx_seq_one_letter_code
_entity_poly.pdbx_strand_id
1 'polypeptide(L)'
;MGRVVVDDRRLQHQPCPLDRQASAADDPSWGPHKLALLIPFRERFEELLVFVPFMHTFLNNKKILHKIFVINQMDHYRFNRASLINVGYTESGNDTDYIAMHDVDLLPLNEALDYGFPEEGPFHVASPELHPLYHYKTYVGGILLLTKQHYHMCNGMSNRFWGWGREDDEFYRRLRTAGLQLFRPSGIKTGYKTFRHIHDPAWRKRDQKRVAAQKQKEQFKVDPEGGLTNLQYKVESRQELTISGAPVTVLNIKLGCDTDKTPWCLLN
;
A
#
# COMPACT_ATOMS: atom_id res chain seq x y z
N MET A 1 34.52 65.58 32.18
CA MET A 1 33.46 64.55 32.16
C MET A 1 32.44 64.92 31.08
N GLY A 2 32.67 64.48 29.84
CA GLY A 2 31.72 64.63 28.74
C GLY A 2 31.05 63.29 28.46
N ARG A 3 29.72 63.23 28.60
CA ARG A 3 28.92 62.05 28.29
C ARG A 3 28.75 61.94 26.78
N VAL A 4 29.25 60.84 26.19
CA VAL A 4 28.90 60.43 24.83
C VAL A 4 27.59 59.65 24.91
N VAL A 5 26.55 60.14 24.24
CA VAL A 5 25.27 59.45 24.06
C VAL A 5 25.39 58.61 22.80
N VAL A 6 25.22 57.29 22.92
CA VAL A 6 25.17 56.36 21.78
C VAL A 6 23.71 56.23 21.35
N ASP A 7 23.41 56.66 20.12
CA ASP A 7 22.07 56.57 19.49
C ASP A 7 21.84 55.13 19.00
N ASP A 8 21.01 54.37 19.70
CA ASP A 8 20.65 52.98 19.40
C ASP A 8 19.47 52.95 18.41
N ARG A 9 19.74 53.21 17.14
CA ARG A 9 18.75 53.04 16.06
C ARG A 9 18.72 51.59 15.62
N ARG A 10 17.77 50.85 16.19
CA ARG A 10 17.34 49.52 15.77
C ARG A 10 17.07 49.48 14.25
N LEU A 11 17.86 48.68 13.53
CA LEU A 11 17.55 48.24 12.18
C LEU A 11 16.26 47.42 12.22
N GLN A 12 15.21 47.92 11.57
CA GLN A 12 13.98 47.15 11.35
C GLN A 12 14.27 46.05 10.34
N HIS A 13 14.34 44.80 10.81
CA HIS A 13 14.30 43.63 9.92
C HIS A 13 12.92 43.54 9.26
N GLN A 14 12.87 43.78 7.95
CA GLN A 14 11.74 43.37 7.14
C GLN A 14 11.70 41.84 7.11
N PRO A 15 10.55 41.18 7.38
CA PRO A 15 10.42 39.76 7.16
C PRO A 15 10.45 39.47 5.66
N CYS A 16 11.32 38.52 5.29
CA CYS A 16 11.37 37.94 3.95
C CYS A 16 9.99 37.38 3.59
N PRO A 17 9.45 37.62 2.37
CA PRO A 17 8.22 36.98 1.95
C PRO A 17 8.45 35.47 1.90
N LEU A 18 7.76 34.72 2.76
CA LEU A 18 7.61 33.29 2.61
C LEU A 18 6.77 33.07 1.36
N ASP A 19 7.41 32.78 0.24
CA ASP A 19 6.77 32.14 -0.90
C ASP A 19 6.17 30.82 -0.38
N ARG A 20 4.87 30.86 -0.05
CA ARG A 20 4.07 29.64 0.04
C ARG A 20 4.03 29.07 -1.37
N GLN A 21 4.94 28.16 -1.68
CA GLN A 21 4.77 27.26 -2.81
C GLN A 21 3.39 26.63 -2.67
N ALA A 22 2.49 26.92 -3.61
CA ALA A 22 1.19 26.30 -3.67
C ALA A 22 1.40 24.78 -3.63
N SER A 23 0.70 24.10 -2.72
CA SER A 23 0.85 22.66 -2.60
C SER A 23 0.30 22.02 -3.88
N ALA A 24 0.78 20.83 -4.27
CA ALA A 24 0.23 20.11 -5.42
C ALA A 24 -1.30 19.88 -5.32
N ALA A 25 -1.87 19.98 -4.12
CA ALA A 25 -3.32 19.91 -3.88
C ALA A 25 -4.10 21.16 -4.34
N ASP A 26 -3.41 22.28 -4.59
CA ASP A 26 -4.01 23.55 -5.01
C ASP A 26 -3.91 23.77 -6.53
N ASP A 27 -3.28 22.84 -7.27
CA ASP A 27 -3.17 22.88 -8.74
C ASP A 27 -4.39 22.19 -9.39
N PRO A 28 -5.29 22.93 -10.06
CA PRO A 28 -6.51 22.38 -10.65
C PRO A 28 -6.25 21.43 -11.83
N SER A 29 -5.00 21.30 -12.28
CA SER A 29 -4.63 20.32 -13.31
C SER A 29 -4.50 18.89 -12.78
N TRP A 30 -4.58 18.70 -11.46
CA TRP A 30 -4.64 17.40 -10.79
C TRP A 30 -6.10 17.02 -10.54
N GLY A 31 -6.42 15.73 -10.67
CA GLY A 31 -7.76 15.24 -10.34
C GLY A 31 -8.08 15.40 -8.84
N PRO A 32 -9.37 15.43 -8.45
CA PRO A 32 -9.76 15.66 -7.05
C PRO A 32 -9.46 14.47 -6.13
N HIS A 33 -9.28 13.28 -6.71
CA HIS A 33 -9.15 12.04 -5.95
C HIS A 33 -7.73 11.83 -5.43
N LYS A 34 -7.61 11.47 -4.14
CA LYS A 34 -6.35 11.19 -3.46
C LYS A 34 -6.17 9.71 -3.16
N LEU A 35 -5.05 9.17 -3.63
CA LEU A 35 -4.63 7.79 -3.46
C LEU A 35 -3.92 7.55 -2.12
N ALA A 36 -4.36 6.53 -1.37
CA ALA A 36 -3.54 5.89 -0.35
C ALA A 36 -2.76 4.72 -0.96
N LEU A 37 -1.45 4.87 -1.16
CA LEU A 37 -0.57 3.80 -1.62
C LEU A 37 -0.15 2.96 -0.41
N LEU A 38 -0.74 1.76 -0.27
CA LEU A 38 -0.60 0.89 0.89
C LEU A 38 0.44 -0.20 0.61
N ILE A 39 1.58 -0.14 1.33
CA ILE A 39 2.71 -1.03 1.16
C ILE A 39 2.80 -1.98 2.36
N PRO A 40 2.39 -3.25 2.23
CA PRO A 40 2.58 -4.25 3.28
C PRO A 40 4.07 -4.57 3.39
N PHE A 41 4.64 -4.43 4.58
CA PHE A 41 6.10 -4.36 4.72
C PHE A 41 6.65 -5.15 5.92
N ARG A 42 7.77 -5.85 5.69
CA ARG A 42 8.68 -6.37 6.71
C ARG A 42 10.03 -6.67 6.05
N GLU A 43 11.12 -6.12 6.57
CA GLU A 43 12.49 -6.46 6.16
C GLU A 43 12.73 -6.43 4.63
N ARG A 44 12.27 -5.36 3.97
CA ARG A 44 12.47 -5.10 2.53
C ARG A 44 13.08 -3.70 2.30
N PHE A 45 14.02 -3.31 3.16
CA PHE A 45 14.52 -1.93 3.20
C PHE A 45 15.20 -1.51 1.89
N GLU A 46 15.98 -2.40 1.27
CA GLU A 46 16.63 -2.15 -0.02
C GLU A 46 15.60 -1.89 -1.12
N GLU A 47 14.54 -2.69 -1.19
CA GLU A 47 13.44 -2.49 -2.12
C GLU A 47 12.70 -1.17 -1.83
N LEU A 48 12.47 -0.85 -0.55
CA LEU A 48 11.79 0.39 -0.13
C LEU A 48 12.54 1.65 -0.56
N LEU A 49 13.88 1.66 -0.42
CA LEU A 49 14.72 2.77 -0.83
C LEU A 49 14.62 3.06 -2.33
N VAL A 50 14.36 2.05 -3.14
CA VAL A 50 14.09 2.21 -4.59
C VAL A 50 12.63 2.58 -4.83
N PHE A 51 11.71 1.91 -4.13
CA PHE A 51 10.27 2.00 -4.35
C PHE A 51 9.71 3.40 -4.10
N VAL A 52 9.99 3.98 -2.93
CA VAL A 52 9.35 5.23 -2.49
C VAL A 52 9.63 6.40 -3.44
N PRO A 53 10.90 6.75 -3.78
CA PRO A 53 11.16 7.82 -4.73
C PRO A 53 10.66 7.49 -6.15
N PHE A 54 10.74 6.22 -6.57
CA PHE A 54 10.23 5.79 -7.86
C PHE A 54 8.73 6.03 -7.99
N MET A 55 7.93 5.53 -7.04
CA MET A 55 6.48 5.65 -7.08
C MET A 55 6.02 7.09 -6.90
N HIS A 56 6.67 7.86 -6.04
CA HIS A 56 6.37 9.28 -5.89
C HIS A 56 6.54 10.03 -7.22
N THR A 57 7.64 9.77 -7.93
CA THR A 57 7.89 10.35 -9.26
C THR A 57 6.89 9.86 -10.30
N PHE A 58 6.65 8.55 -10.37
CA PHE A 58 5.72 7.93 -11.32
C PHE A 58 4.30 8.49 -11.17
N LEU A 59 3.80 8.64 -9.93
CA LEU A 59 2.47 9.17 -9.66
C LEU A 59 2.38 10.69 -9.87
N ASN A 60 3.43 11.45 -9.55
CA ASN A 60 3.48 12.89 -9.84
C ASN A 60 3.47 13.17 -11.35
N ASN A 61 4.20 12.40 -12.15
CA ASN A 61 4.19 12.52 -13.61
C ASN A 61 2.80 12.27 -14.21
N LYS A 62 1.99 11.46 -13.51
CA LYS A 62 0.59 11.18 -13.86
C LYS A 62 -0.42 12.13 -13.21
N LYS A 63 0.05 13.12 -12.45
CA LYS A 63 -0.76 14.09 -11.69
C LYS A 63 -1.77 13.43 -10.74
N ILE A 64 -1.35 12.37 -10.07
CA ILE A 64 -2.18 11.65 -9.09
C ILE A 64 -1.81 12.15 -7.69
N LEU A 65 -2.77 12.78 -7.00
CA LEU A 65 -2.60 13.13 -5.59
C LEU A 65 -2.46 11.84 -4.78
N HIS A 66 -1.42 11.74 -3.94
CA HIS A 66 -1.18 10.49 -3.23
C HIS A 66 -0.48 10.68 -1.88
N LYS A 67 -0.65 9.68 -1.01
CA LYS A 67 0.11 9.48 0.23
C LYS A 67 0.64 8.06 0.26
N ILE A 68 1.92 7.92 0.64
CA ILE A 68 2.59 6.61 0.71
C ILE A 68 2.60 6.14 2.16
N PHE A 69 2.01 4.96 2.40
CA PHE A 69 1.96 4.32 3.71
C PHE A 69 2.75 3.01 3.69
N VAL A 70 3.78 2.92 4.52
CA VAL A 70 4.51 1.67 4.79
C VAL A 70 3.92 1.04 6.03
N ILE A 71 3.22 -0.08 5.87
CA ILE A 71 2.60 -0.82 6.97
C ILE A 71 3.58 -1.90 7.43
N ASN A 72 4.44 -1.53 8.37
CA ASN A 72 5.54 -2.35 8.86
C ASN A 72 5.08 -3.32 9.97
N GLN A 73 5.09 -4.62 9.70
CA GLN A 73 4.67 -5.65 10.65
C GLN A 73 5.80 -5.99 11.64
N MET A 74 5.65 -5.56 12.88
CA MET A 74 6.64 -5.65 13.97
C MET A 74 6.40 -6.82 14.94
N ASP A 75 5.23 -7.45 14.92
CA ASP A 75 5.01 -8.69 15.67
C ASP A 75 5.86 -9.84 15.13
N HIS A 76 5.95 -10.93 15.90
CA HIS A 76 6.73 -12.12 15.55
C HIS A 76 5.91 -13.21 14.84
N TYR A 77 4.66 -12.92 14.46
CA TYR A 77 3.88 -13.85 13.64
C TYR A 77 4.43 -13.86 12.21
N ARG A 78 4.00 -14.86 11.43
CA ARG A 78 4.28 -14.90 9.99
C ARG A 78 3.76 -13.63 9.32
N PHE A 79 4.34 -13.29 8.17
CA PHE A 79 3.91 -12.10 7.44
C PHE A 79 2.45 -12.26 6.97
N ASN A 80 1.63 -11.23 7.19
CA ASN A 80 0.19 -11.25 6.86
C ASN A 80 -0.17 -10.04 6.00
N ARG A 81 0.06 -10.19 4.69
CA ARG A 81 -0.16 -9.14 3.70
C ARG A 81 -1.57 -8.54 3.77
N ALA A 82 -2.59 -9.40 3.80
CA ALA A 82 -3.99 -8.98 3.81
C ALA A 82 -4.37 -8.13 5.04
N SER A 83 -3.97 -8.56 6.24
CA SER A 83 -4.24 -7.81 7.47
C SER A 83 -3.54 -6.46 7.47
N LEU A 84 -2.32 -6.38 6.94
CA LEU A 84 -1.59 -5.11 6.81
C LEU A 84 -2.28 -4.15 5.85
N ILE A 85 -2.89 -4.64 4.77
CA ILE A 85 -3.72 -3.80 3.89
C ILE A 85 -4.96 -3.29 4.65
N ASN A 86 -5.66 -4.14 5.41
CA ASN A 86 -6.79 -3.71 6.24
C ASN A 86 -6.36 -2.59 7.22
N VAL A 87 -5.20 -2.74 7.86
CA VAL A 87 -4.62 -1.70 8.74
C VAL A 87 -4.35 -0.42 7.96
N GLY A 88 -3.68 -0.51 6.81
CA GLY A 88 -3.39 0.65 5.96
C GLY A 88 -4.65 1.37 5.49
N TYR A 89 -5.70 0.63 5.14
CA TYR A 89 -7.00 1.19 4.79
C TYR A 89 -7.55 2.05 5.95
N THR A 90 -7.59 1.48 7.16
CA THR A 90 -8.11 2.17 8.36
C THR A 90 -7.26 3.39 8.70
N GLU A 91 -5.93 3.23 8.74
CA GLU A 91 -5.00 4.26 9.20
C GLU A 91 -4.78 5.41 8.19
N SER A 92 -5.09 5.19 6.91
CA SER A 92 -5.01 6.21 5.86
C SER A 92 -6.06 7.32 6.02
N GLY A 93 -7.12 7.09 6.81
CA GLY A 93 -8.11 8.09 7.19
C GLY A 93 -8.94 8.67 6.03
N ASN A 94 -9.83 9.60 6.33
CA ASN A 94 -10.82 10.12 5.35
C ASN A 94 -10.24 11.11 4.33
N ASP A 95 -8.95 11.44 4.42
CA ASP A 95 -8.30 12.34 3.46
C ASP A 95 -7.94 11.65 2.13
N THR A 96 -8.22 10.36 2.00
CA THR A 96 -7.94 9.56 0.79
C THR A 96 -9.22 8.87 0.31
N ASP A 97 -9.44 8.85 -1.00
CA ASP A 97 -10.68 8.39 -1.62
C ASP A 97 -10.60 6.94 -2.10
N TYR A 98 -9.40 6.50 -2.43
CA TYR A 98 -9.12 5.17 -2.95
C TYR A 98 -7.76 4.67 -2.51
N ILE A 99 -7.58 3.36 -2.58
CA ILE A 99 -6.36 2.66 -2.16
C ILE A 99 -5.71 1.98 -3.35
N ALA A 100 -4.38 1.85 -3.31
CA ALA A 100 -3.62 0.89 -4.09
C ALA A 100 -2.92 -0.06 -3.12
N MET A 101 -3.31 -1.33 -3.14
CA MET A 101 -2.57 -2.40 -2.47
C MET A 101 -1.35 -2.69 -3.33
N HIS A 102 -0.14 -2.46 -2.82
CA HIS A 102 1.04 -2.43 -3.68
C HIS A 102 2.23 -3.17 -3.05
N ASP A 103 2.68 -4.22 -3.72
CA ASP A 103 3.90 -4.91 -3.31
C ASP A 103 5.13 -3.98 -3.50
N VAL A 104 6.01 -3.94 -2.51
CA VAL A 104 7.18 -3.03 -2.47
C VAL A 104 8.25 -3.37 -3.51
N ASP A 105 8.23 -4.58 -4.05
CA ASP A 105 9.23 -5.09 -4.99
C ASP A 105 8.78 -5.04 -6.47
N LEU A 106 7.57 -4.56 -6.76
CA LEU A 106 7.00 -4.59 -8.11
C LEU A 106 6.80 -3.17 -8.66
N LEU A 107 7.72 -2.69 -9.50
CA LEU A 107 7.70 -1.31 -10.00
C LEU A 107 7.07 -1.20 -11.40
N PRO A 108 6.08 -0.31 -11.63
CA PRO A 108 5.49 -0.08 -12.94
C PRO A 108 6.46 0.65 -13.86
N LEU A 109 6.86 0.04 -14.98
CA LEU A 109 7.76 0.68 -15.96
C LEU A 109 7.03 1.33 -17.13
N ASN A 110 5.74 1.03 -17.31
CA ASN A 110 4.93 1.56 -18.40
C ASN A 110 3.99 2.66 -17.89
N GLU A 111 4.18 3.89 -18.36
CA GLU A 111 3.37 5.05 -17.97
C GLU A 111 1.89 4.95 -18.39
N ALA A 112 1.57 4.07 -19.35
CA ALA A 112 0.19 3.80 -19.77
C ALA A 112 -0.62 2.96 -18.77
N LEU A 113 0.00 2.45 -17.70
CA LEU A 113 -0.73 1.79 -16.61
C LEU A 113 -1.59 2.81 -15.88
N ASP A 114 -2.87 2.50 -15.74
CA ASP A 114 -3.82 3.36 -15.05
C ASP A 114 -3.71 3.19 -13.53
N TYR A 115 -3.49 4.31 -12.84
CA TYR A 115 -3.47 4.42 -11.39
C TYR A 115 -4.52 5.44 -10.89
N GLY A 116 -5.38 5.92 -11.78
CA GLY A 116 -6.46 6.85 -11.47
C GLY A 116 -7.54 6.25 -10.57
N PHE A 117 -8.54 7.06 -10.26
CA PHE A 117 -9.64 6.66 -9.40
C PHE A 117 -10.50 5.57 -10.08
N PRO A 118 -10.62 4.36 -9.49
CA PRO A 118 -11.26 3.21 -10.13
C PRO A 118 -12.78 3.21 -9.89
N GLU A 119 -13.47 4.20 -10.48
CA GLU A 119 -14.92 4.46 -10.26
C GLU A 119 -15.80 3.25 -10.61
N GLU A 120 -15.56 2.62 -11.77
CA GLU A 120 -16.38 1.51 -12.28
C GLU A 120 -16.22 0.21 -11.49
N GLY A 121 -15.10 0.04 -10.79
CA GLY A 121 -14.80 -1.19 -10.06
C GLY A 121 -13.31 -1.41 -9.81
N PRO A 122 -12.94 -2.42 -9.00
CA PRO A 122 -11.55 -2.74 -8.70
C PRO A 122 -10.68 -2.85 -9.95
N PHE A 123 -9.54 -2.16 -9.98
CA PHE A 123 -8.63 -2.13 -11.11
C PHE A 123 -7.31 -2.85 -10.79
N HIS A 124 -7.09 -4.00 -11.44
CA HIS A 124 -5.92 -4.83 -11.22
C HIS A 124 -4.79 -4.48 -12.20
N VAL A 125 -3.90 -3.59 -11.76
CA VAL A 125 -2.76 -3.09 -12.53
C VAL A 125 -1.80 -4.22 -12.89
N ALA A 126 -1.47 -5.09 -11.94
CA ALA A 126 -0.53 -6.20 -12.11
C ALA A 126 -1.17 -7.41 -12.82
N SER A 127 -1.88 -7.17 -13.93
CA SER A 127 -2.61 -8.17 -14.72
C SER A 127 -1.79 -9.46 -14.97
N PRO A 128 -2.43 -10.65 -15.00
CA PRO A 128 -1.75 -11.91 -15.30
C PRO A 128 -1.00 -11.91 -16.65
N GLU A 129 -1.45 -11.09 -17.60
CA GLU A 129 -0.83 -10.92 -18.92
C GLU A 129 0.46 -10.09 -18.88
N LEU A 130 0.67 -9.33 -17.80
CA LEU A 130 1.76 -8.36 -17.65
C LEU A 130 2.72 -8.74 -16.51
N HIS A 131 2.23 -9.48 -15.50
CA HIS A 131 3.02 -9.89 -14.36
C HIS A 131 4.12 -10.88 -14.77
N PRO A 132 5.37 -10.73 -14.29
CA PRO A 132 6.48 -11.61 -14.71
C PRO A 132 6.43 -13.06 -14.21
N LEU A 133 5.41 -13.47 -13.45
CA LEU A 133 5.42 -14.77 -12.72
C LEU A 133 4.04 -15.44 -12.65
N TYR A 134 2.97 -14.68 -12.43
CA TYR A 134 1.63 -15.24 -12.18
C TYR A 134 0.69 -14.95 -13.36
N HIS A 135 0.22 -16.00 -14.03
CA HIS A 135 -0.51 -15.89 -15.30
C HIS A 135 -1.93 -16.48 -15.26
N TYR A 136 -2.42 -16.90 -14.08
CA TYR A 136 -3.74 -17.51 -13.97
C TYR A 136 -4.85 -16.45 -13.90
N LYS A 137 -6.02 -16.76 -14.48
CA LYS A 137 -7.08 -15.77 -14.75
C LYS A 137 -7.61 -15.03 -13.52
N THR A 138 -7.67 -15.69 -12.37
CA THR A 138 -8.23 -15.16 -11.12
C THR A 138 -7.20 -14.43 -10.25
N TYR A 139 -5.95 -14.31 -10.70
CA TYR A 139 -4.90 -13.60 -9.96
C TYR A 139 -5.24 -12.12 -9.80
N VAL A 140 -5.15 -11.64 -8.56
CA VAL A 140 -5.37 -10.23 -8.16
C VAL A 140 -4.31 -9.70 -7.17
N GLY A 141 -3.15 -10.38 -7.09
CA GLY A 141 -2.03 -9.98 -6.25
C GLY A 141 -1.17 -8.87 -6.87
N GLY A 142 -0.02 -8.55 -6.26
CA GLY A 142 0.86 -7.51 -6.79
C GLY A 142 0.31 -6.10 -6.56
N ILE A 143 -0.49 -5.60 -7.51
CA ILE A 143 -1.00 -4.23 -7.53
C ILE A 143 -2.49 -4.22 -7.88
N LEU A 144 -3.32 -3.83 -6.92
CA LEU A 144 -4.78 -3.76 -7.05
C LEU A 144 -5.32 -2.46 -6.44
N LEU A 145 -6.12 -1.74 -7.22
CA LEU A 145 -6.73 -0.47 -6.84
C LEU A 145 -8.22 -0.63 -6.57
N LEU A 146 -8.71 0.02 -5.52
CA LEU A 146 -10.14 0.05 -5.18
C LEU A 146 -10.49 1.41 -4.57
N THR A 147 -11.71 1.89 -4.85
CA THR A 147 -12.30 2.97 -4.03
C THR A 147 -12.46 2.51 -2.59
N LYS A 148 -12.45 3.44 -1.63
CA LYS A 148 -12.69 3.05 -0.24
C LYS A 148 -14.05 2.42 -0.04
N GLN A 149 -15.06 2.88 -0.78
CA GLN A 149 -16.39 2.30 -0.81
C GLN A 149 -16.35 0.83 -1.27
N HIS A 150 -15.72 0.51 -2.39
CA HIS A 150 -15.60 -0.86 -2.89
C HIS A 150 -14.85 -1.77 -1.91
N TYR A 151 -13.78 -1.27 -1.29
CA TYR A 151 -13.05 -2.03 -0.27
C TYR A 151 -13.91 -2.32 0.96
N HIS A 152 -14.69 -1.34 1.42
CA HIS A 152 -15.61 -1.48 2.54
C HIS A 152 -16.74 -2.47 2.23
N MET A 153 -17.31 -2.45 1.02
CA MET A 153 -18.32 -3.41 0.57
C MET A 153 -17.84 -4.87 0.64
N CYS A 154 -16.53 -5.09 0.50
CA CYS A 154 -15.92 -6.42 0.62
C CYS A 154 -15.62 -6.84 2.07
N ASN A 155 -15.88 -5.98 3.06
CA ASN A 155 -15.33 -6.09 4.41
C ASN A 155 -13.80 -6.26 4.39
N GLY A 156 -13.11 -5.56 3.49
CA GLY A 156 -11.67 -5.70 3.28
C GLY A 156 -11.21 -7.12 2.95
N MET A 157 -9.95 -7.42 3.26
CA MET A 157 -9.35 -8.75 3.03
C MET A 157 -9.49 -9.65 4.26
N SER A 158 -9.43 -10.97 4.11
CA SER A 158 -9.41 -11.88 5.27
C SER A 158 -8.13 -11.73 6.11
N ASN A 159 -8.29 -11.78 7.44
CA ASN A 159 -7.17 -11.72 8.38
C ASN A 159 -6.47 -13.08 8.61
N ARG A 160 -6.99 -14.17 8.02
CA ARG A 160 -6.60 -15.56 8.35
C ARG A 160 -5.38 -16.07 7.57
N PHE A 161 -4.86 -15.29 6.63
CA PHE A 161 -3.78 -15.68 5.73
C PHE A 161 -2.42 -15.27 6.27
N TRP A 162 -1.84 -16.16 7.07
CA TRP A 162 -0.50 -16.03 7.62
C TRP A 162 0.52 -16.82 6.78
N GLY A 163 1.58 -16.13 6.34
CA GLY A 163 2.55 -16.64 5.37
C GLY A 163 2.18 -16.31 3.93
N TRP A 164 2.93 -16.85 2.97
CA TRP A 164 2.75 -16.50 1.56
C TRP A 164 1.57 -17.24 0.91
N GLY A 165 0.68 -16.46 0.28
CA GLY A 165 -0.26 -16.86 -0.77
C GLY A 165 -1.70 -17.14 -0.31
N ARG A 166 -2.61 -17.11 -1.29
CA ARG A 166 -4.06 -17.38 -1.21
C ARG A 166 -4.93 -16.26 -0.65
N GLU A 167 -4.35 -15.23 -0.06
CA GLU A 167 -5.11 -14.09 0.44
C GLU A 167 -5.71 -13.26 -0.71
N ASP A 168 -5.00 -13.20 -1.83
CA ASP A 168 -5.44 -12.59 -3.08
C ASP A 168 -6.56 -13.40 -3.76
N ASP A 169 -6.41 -14.72 -3.83
CA ASP A 169 -7.44 -15.65 -4.33
C ASP A 169 -8.75 -15.56 -3.53
N GLU A 170 -8.65 -15.39 -2.20
CA GLU A 170 -9.81 -15.18 -1.33
C GLU A 170 -10.44 -13.81 -1.57
N PHE A 171 -9.62 -12.76 -1.67
CA PHE A 171 -10.13 -11.43 -1.94
C PHE A 171 -10.81 -11.32 -3.30
N TYR A 172 -10.30 -12.00 -4.35
CA TYR A 172 -10.99 -12.11 -5.63
C TYR A 172 -12.43 -12.62 -5.47
N ARG A 173 -12.63 -13.65 -4.63
CA ARG A 173 -13.97 -14.19 -4.36
C ARG A 173 -14.84 -13.18 -3.62
N ARG A 174 -14.29 -12.39 -2.69
CA ARG A 174 -15.03 -11.29 -2.03
C ARG A 174 -15.49 -10.24 -3.03
N LEU A 175 -14.63 -9.83 -3.97
CA LEU A 175 -15.01 -8.88 -5.02
C LEU A 175 -16.21 -9.40 -5.83
N ARG A 176 -16.17 -10.69 -6.21
CA ARG A 176 -17.28 -11.33 -6.94
C ARG A 176 -18.55 -11.41 -6.11
N THR A 177 -18.46 -11.78 -4.84
CA THR A 177 -19.62 -11.83 -3.92
C THR A 177 -20.24 -10.45 -3.70
N ALA A 178 -19.44 -9.40 -3.66
CA ALA A 178 -19.89 -8.01 -3.56
C ALA A 178 -20.48 -7.46 -4.87
N GLY A 179 -20.56 -8.27 -5.94
CA GLY A 179 -21.08 -7.86 -7.24
C GLY A 179 -20.15 -6.92 -8.01
N LEU A 180 -18.88 -6.80 -7.63
CA LEU A 180 -17.94 -5.88 -8.24
C LEU A 180 -17.28 -6.49 -9.49
N GLN A 181 -17.24 -5.71 -10.57
CA GLN A 181 -16.54 -6.07 -11.79
C GLN A 181 -15.05 -5.71 -11.66
N LEU A 182 -14.18 -6.69 -11.98
CA LEU A 182 -12.73 -6.50 -11.99
C LEU A 182 -12.29 -5.99 -13.37
N PHE A 183 -11.54 -4.90 -13.39
CA PHE A 183 -10.93 -4.32 -14.59
C PHE A 183 -9.41 -4.53 -14.60
N ARG A 184 -8.81 -4.50 -15.79
CA ARG A 184 -7.37 -4.69 -16.02
C ARG A 184 -6.91 -3.78 -17.18
N PRO A 185 -5.61 -3.44 -17.25
CA PRO A 185 -5.08 -2.69 -18.38
C PRO A 185 -5.33 -3.41 -19.72
N SER A 186 -5.74 -2.64 -20.73
CA SER A 186 -5.91 -3.10 -22.11
C SER A 186 -4.91 -2.39 -23.04
N GLY A 187 -4.43 -3.08 -24.07
CA GLY A 187 -3.56 -2.46 -25.09
C GLY A 187 -2.11 -2.24 -24.66
N ILE A 188 -1.69 -2.78 -23.51
CA ILE A 188 -0.30 -2.72 -23.04
C ILE A 188 0.58 -3.69 -23.82
N LYS A 189 1.61 -3.18 -24.50
CA LYS A 189 2.48 -3.96 -25.40
C LYS A 189 3.82 -4.37 -24.80
N THR A 190 4.13 -3.94 -23.57
CA THR A 190 5.41 -4.20 -22.90
C THR A 190 5.54 -5.63 -22.35
N GLY A 191 4.46 -6.42 -22.36
CA GLY A 191 4.46 -7.83 -21.92
C GLY A 191 5.02 -7.99 -20.50
N TYR A 192 5.87 -8.98 -20.27
CA TYR A 192 6.49 -9.23 -18.95
C TYR A 192 7.56 -8.22 -18.55
N LYS A 193 7.90 -7.25 -19.41
CA LYS A 193 8.75 -6.10 -19.08
C LYS A 193 7.95 -4.89 -18.62
N THR A 194 6.64 -5.05 -18.44
CA THR A 194 5.77 -3.98 -17.91
C THR A 194 6.13 -3.60 -16.47
N PHE A 195 6.64 -4.56 -15.70
CA PHE A 195 7.08 -4.35 -14.33
C PHE A 195 8.55 -4.76 -14.15
N ARG A 196 9.26 -4.04 -13.28
CA ARG A 196 10.52 -4.53 -12.70
C ARG A 196 10.21 -5.21 -11.38
N HIS A 197 10.43 -6.51 -11.29
CA HIS A 197 10.26 -7.28 -10.05
C HIS A 197 11.61 -7.48 -9.35
N ILE A 198 11.86 -6.70 -8.29
CA ILE A 198 13.11 -6.71 -7.51
C ILE A 198 13.03 -7.80 -6.44
N HIS A 199 13.07 -9.05 -6.88
CA HIS A 199 12.86 -10.19 -5.99
C HIS A 199 13.82 -11.33 -6.34
N ASP A 200 14.97 -11.38 -5.66
CA ASP A 200 15.84 -12.54 -5.71
C ASP A 200 15.23 -13.66 -4.84
N PRO A 201 14.78 -14.79 -5.41
CA PRO A 201 14.15 -15.86 -4.64
C PRO A 201 15.09 -16.58 -3.67
N ALA A 202 16.41 -16.48 -3.86
CA ALA A 202 17.40 -17.05 -2.94
C ALA A 202 17.52 -16.19 -1.65
N TRP A 203 17.48 -14.87 -1.80
CA TRP A 203 17.56 -13.91 -0.69
C TRP A 203 16.20 -13.64 -0.04
N ARG A 204 15.16 -13.41 -0.85
CA ARG A 204 13.79 -13.10 -0.41
C ARG A 204 12.91 -14.35 -0.44
N LYS A 205 13.28 -15.35 0.36
CA LYS A 205 12.53 -16.61 0.44
C LYS A 205 11.06 -16.37 0.80
N ARG A 206 10.15 -16.92 -0.01
CA ARG A 206 8.72 -16.92 0.29
C ARG A 206 8.44 -17.92 1.39
N ASP A 207 7.70 -17.50 2.42
CA ASP A 207 7.24 -18.38 3.48
C ASP A 207 6.05 -19.22 3.00
N GLN A 208 6.36 -20.32 2.30
CA GLN A 208 5.37 -21.21 1.68
C GLN A 208 4.98 -22.39 2.58
N LYS A 209 5.55 -22.53 3.79
CA LYS A 209 5.22 -23.64 4.70
C LYS A 209 3.70 -23.66 4.96
N ARG A 210 3.09 -24.83 4.85
CA ARG A 210 1.67 -25.03 5.17
C ARG A 210 1.55 -25.89 6.42
N VAL A 211 0.88 -25.37 7.45
CA VAL A 211 0.82 -26.00 8.78
C VAL A 211 -0.59 -26.56 9.03
N ALA A 212 -0.68 -27.83 9.40
CA ALA A 212 -1.91 -28.51 9.83
C ALA A 212 -3.14 -28.21 8.93
N ALA A 213 -4.22 -27.63 9.49
CA ALA A 213 -5.47 -27.34 8.79
C ALA A 213 -5.31 -26.33 7.63
N GLN A 214 -4.28 -25.48 7.65
CA GLN A 214 -3.93 -24.59 6.54
C GLN A 214 -3.62 -25.39 5.26
N LYS A 215 -2.96 -26.55 5.41
CA LYS A 215 -2.55 -27.42 4.29
C LYS A 215 -3.75 -28.07 3.60
N GLN A 216 -4.82 -28.36 4.35
CA GLN A 216 -5.89 -29.26 3.90
C GLN A 216 -7.16 -28.53 3.45
N LYS A 217 -7.56 -27.42 4.09
CA LYS A 217 -8.91 -26.87 3.88
C LYS A 217 -9.02 -25.34 3.96
N GLU A 218 -8.35 -24.72 4.93
CA GLU A 218 -8.64 -23.32 5.28
C GLU A 218 -8.18 -22.33 4.21
N GLN A 219 -7.07 -22.60 3.51
CA GLN A 219 -6.54 -21.69 2.48
C GLN A 219 -7.42 -21.55 1.22
N PHE A 220 -8.43 -22.41 1.05
CA PHE A 220 -9.31 -22.43 -0.13
C PHE A 220 -10.74 -21.97 0.18
N LYS A 221 -11.07 -21.66 1.43
CA LYS A 221 -12.40 -21.15 1.80
C LYS A 221 -12.46 -19.64 1.67
N VAL A 222 -13.65 -19.11 1.48
CA VAL A 222 -13.93 -17.70 1.77
C VAL A 222 -14.11 -17.63 3.28
N ASP A 223 -13.45 -16.68 3.91
CA ASP A 223 -13.58 -16.44 5.34
C ASP A 223 -14.89 -15.66 5.59
N PRO A 224 -15.93 -16.30 6.17
CA PRO A 224 -17.24 -15.68 6.26
C PRO A 224 -17.34 -14.65 7.39
N GLU A 225 -16.40 -14.67 8.34
CA GLU A 225 -16.45 -13.88 9.57
C GLU A 225 -15.36 -12.81 9.60
N GLY A 226 -14.18 -13.10 9.08
CA GLY A 226 -13.01 -12.23 9.13
C GLY A 226 -13.03 -11.12 8.10
N GLY A 227 -12.40 -10.00 8.44
CA GLY A 227 -12.24 -8.86 7.54
C GLY A 227 -11.80 -7.60 8.25
N LEU A 228 -12.11 -6.47 7.64
CA LEU A 228 -11.88 -5.14 8.18
C LEU A 228 -12.56 -4.94 9.54
N THR A 229 -13.80 -5.43 9.71
CA THR A 229 -14.62 -5.19 10.92
C THR A 229 -14.13 -5.87 12.19
N ASN A 230 -13.32 -6.93 12.09
CA ASN A 230 -12.80 -7.67 13.24
C ASN A 230 -11.27 -7.79 13.25
N LEU A 231 -10.60 -6.92 12.49
CA LEU A 231 -9.15 -6.81 12.51
C LEU A 231 -8.68 -6.43 13.92
N GLN A 232 -7.76 -7.23 14.48
CA GLN A 232 -7.10 -6.97 15.75
C GLN A 232 -5.67 -6.51 15.50
N TYR A 233 -5.33 -5.29 15.92
CA TYR A 233 -3.99 -4.75 15.79
C TYR A 233 -3.74 -3.62 16.79
N LYS A 234 -2.46 -3.25 16.92
CA LYS A 234 -2.02 -2.06 17.64
C LYS A 234 -1.00 -1.29 16.80
N VAL A 235 -1.18 0.03 16.69
CA VAL A 235 -0.16 0.94 16.17
C VAL A 235 0.83 1.23 17.28
N GLU A 236 2.05 0.72 17.15
CA GLU A 236 3.13 0.96 18.12
C GLU A 236 3.76 2.34 17.93
N SER A 237 3.92 2.77 16.67
CA SER A 237 4.31 4.14 16.35
C SER A 237 3.90 4.52 14.93
N ARG A 238 3.78 5.83 14.72
CA ARG A 238 3.60 6.49 13.42
C ARG A 238 4.75 7.46 13.22
N GLN A 239 5.44 7.34 12.09
CA GLN A 239 6.60 8.18 11.75
C GLN A 239 6.39 8.79 10.37
N GLU A 240 6.44 10.11 10.30
CA GLU A 240 6.50 10.83 9.03
C GLU A 240 7.97 11.00 8.65
N LEU A 241 8.36 10.45 7.51
CA LEU A 241 9.74 10.42 7.02
C LEU A 241 9.82 10.89 5.57
N THR A 242 11.04 11.09 5.10
CA THR A 242 11.33 11.38 3.69
C THR A 242 12.41 10.44 3.20
N ILE A 243 12.19 9.79 2.05
CA ILE A 243 13.20 8.96 1.37
C ILE A 243 13.53 9.62 0.04
N SER A 244 14.76 10.14 -0.09
CA SER A 244 15.23 10.83 -1.30
C SER A 244 14.28 11.94 -1.78
N GLY A 245 13.74 12.73 -0.84
CA GLY A 245 12.80 13.83 -1.10
C GLY A 245 11.32 13.41 -1.17
N ALA A 246 11.01 12.12 -1.29
CA ALA A 246 9.63 11.64 -1.32
C ALA A 246 9.07 11.41 0.10
N PRO A 247 7.93 12.04 0.47
CA PRO A 247 7.32 11.89 1.78
C PRO A 247 6.67 10.50 1.94
N VAL A 248 6.84 9.90 3.11
CA VAL A 248 6.30 8.57 3.45
C VAL A 248 5.92 8.48 4.93
N THR A 249 4.75 7.91 5.20
CA THR A 249 4.31 7.58 6.55
C THR A 249 4.64 6.12 6.84
N VAL A 250 5.42 5.85 7.87
CA VAL A 250 5.68 4.49 8.36
C VAL A 250 4.82 4.20 9.59
N LEU A 251 4.03 3.14 9.50
CA LEU A 251 3.18 2.63 10.56
C LEU A 251 3.79 1.34 11.10
N ASN A 252 4.27 1.35 12.34
CA ASN A 252 4.75 0.16 13.01
C ASN A 252 3.58 -0.56 13.68
N ILE A 253 3.24 -1.75 13.18
CA ILE A 253 2.02 -2.47 13.54
C ILE A 253 2.37 -3.77 14.26
N LYS A 254 1.65 -4.06 15.34
CA LYS A 254 1.53 -5.40 15.91
C LYS A 254 0.16 -5.95 15.60
N LEU A 255 0.08 -7.00 14.79
CA LEU A 255 -1.16 -7.71 14.54
C LEU A 255 -1.50 -8.64 15.71
N GLY A 256 -2.78 -8.80 16.00
CA GLY A 256 -3.28 -9.85 16.89
C GLY A 256 -3.41 -11.18 16.15
N CYS A 257 -3.09 -12.27 16.84
CA CYS A 257 -3.42 -13.62 16.37
C CYS A 257 -4.19 -14.37 17.46
N ASP A 258 -5.39 -14.83 17.10
CA ASP A 258 -6.10 -15.87 17.84
C ASP A 258 -5.53 -17.23 17.41
N THR A 259 -4.71 -17.82 18.28
CA THR A 259 -4.03 -19.10 18.00
C THR A 259 -4.99 -20.29 18.00
N ASP A 260 -6.17 -20.18 18.60
CA ASP A 260 -7.18 -21.24 18.58
C ASP A 260 -7.86 -21.29 17.21
N LYS A 261 -8.04 -20.12 16.56
CA LYS A 261 -8.64 -20.01 15.22
C LYS A 261 -7.64 -20.14 14.08
N THR A 262 -6.45 -19.55 14.23
CA THR A 262 -5.43 -19.48 13.19
C THR A 262 -4.04 -19.86 13.74
N PRO A 263 -3.85 -21.10 14.24
CA PRO A 263 -2.58 -21.51 14.85
C PRO A 263 -1.38 -21.43 13.90
N TRP A 264 -1.63 -21.45 12.57
CA TRP A 264 -0.60 -21.27 11.54
C TRP A 264 -0.07 -19.84 11.43
N CYS A 265 -0.49 -18.90 12.28
CA CYS A 265 0.16 -17.60 12.44
C CYS A 265 1.57 -17.71 13.03
N LEU A 266 1.86 -18.82 13.72
CA LEU A 266 3.18 -19.18 14.20
C LEU A 266 3.77 -20.29 13.32
N LEU A 267 5.09 -20.23 13.12
CA LEU A 267 5.87 -21.34 12.55
C LEU A 267 6.34 -22.21 13.71
N ASN A 268 5.45 -23.04 14.24
CA ASN A 268 5.87 -24.14 15.10
C ASN A 268 6.67 -25.18 14.29
#